data_AF-A0A8C2C8G6-F1
#
_entry.id   AF-A0A8C2C8G6-F1
#
_cell.length_a   1.000
_cell.length_b   1.000
_cell.length_c   1.000
_cell.angle_alpha   90.00
_cell.angle_beta   90.00
_cell.angle_gamma   90.00
#
_symmetry.space_group_name_H-M   'P 1'
#
loop_
_entity.id
_entity.type
_entity.pdbx_description
1 polymer ?
#
loop_
_entity_poly.entity_id
_entity_poly.type
_entity_poly.pdbx_seq_one_letter_code
_entity_poly.pdbx_strand_id
1 'polypeptide(L)'
;RITALVTVDMGISDEEWERLQKALEWPIPDQEITRVNQSTSPVHSTFSIVGLKESYKVGEKISVIIRARDHDKKLKRYGGDFFKAKLFSTGLKASVYGEVVDHHNGTYSVALLLPWEGQAHVHVRLEHSSEVVQILKKYRDSSFPRSHYSGYFEGSGSNKTRISEVVECNLKWGADGSWRKGDCCCEHKDIRTGTVWQCERPKKLSCDKLVHHSRGRLENPLNPFEQQLFTK
;
A
#
# COMPACT_ATOMS: atom_id res chain seq x y z
N ARG A 1 -36.30 -15.62 -15.62
CA ARG A 1 -35.69 -15.74 -14.27
C ARG A 1 -34.63 -14.66 -14.18
N ILE A 2 -34.87 -13.62 -13.40
CA ILE A 2 -33.95 -12.50 -13.22
C ILE A 2 -33.12 -12.82 -11.98
N THR A 3 -31.81 -12.94 -12.15
CA THR A 3 -30.86 -13.10 -11.05
C THR A 3 -30.61 -11.70 -10.49
N ALA A 4 -31.05 -11.44 -9.26
CA ALA A 4 -30.68 -10.23 -8.55
C ALA A 4 -29.18 -10.29 -8.22
N LEU A 5 -28.40 -9.39 -8.82
CA LEU A 5 -27.08 -9.06 -8.29
C LEU A 5 -27.34 -8.33 -6.97
N VAL A 6 -27.07 -8.99 -5.85
CA VAL A 6 -27.06 -8.34 -4.54
C VAL A 6 -25.85 -7.43 -4.52
N THR A 7 -26.02 -6.20 -5.02
CA THR A 7 -25.14 -5.10 -4.65
C THR A 7 -25.36 -4.90 -3.16
N VAL A 8 -24.33 -5.15 -2.36
CA VAL A 8 -24.35 -4.76 -0.95
C VAL A 8 -24.53 -3.25 -0.96
N ASP A 9 -25.73 -2.78 -0.63
CA ASP A 9 -26.01 -1.36 -0.45
C ASP A 9 -25.19 -0.91 0.76
N MET A 10 -24.04 -0.30 0.48
CA MET A 10 -23.16 0.24 1.51
C MET A 10 -23.75 1.52 2.13
N GLY A 11 -24.94 1.98 1.70
CA GLY A 11 -25.56 3.22 2.14
C GLY A 11 -24.81 4.47 1.66
N ILE A 12 -23.88 4.31 0.71
CA ILE A 12 -23.08 5.38 0.12
C ILE A 12 -23.65 5.68 -1.25
N SER A 13 -24.06 6.93 -1.48
CA SER A 13 -24.51 7.35 -2.81
C SER A 13 -23.36 7.30 -3.82
N ASP A 14 -23.66 7.13 -5.11
CA ASP A 14 -22.64 7.13 -6.16
C ASP A 14 -21.81 8.43 -6.15
N GLU A 15 -22.43 9.57 -5.87
CA GLU A 15 -21.75 10.86 -5.75
C GLU A 15 -20.77 10.89 -4.56
N GLU A 16 -21.18 10.37 -3.41
CA GLU A 16 -20.32 10.28 -2.25
C GLU A 16 -19.16 9.31 -2.49
N TRP A 17 -19.43 8.20 -3.18
CA TRP A 17 -18.41 7.24 -3.57
C TRP A 17 -17.34 7.86 -4.47
N GLU A 18 -17.75 8.56 -5.53
CA GLU A 18 -16.83 9.28 -6.44
C GLU A 18 -16.00 10.34 -5.68
N ARG A 19 -16.63 11.07 -4.77
CA ARG A 19 -15.92 12.05 -3.92
C ARG A 19 -14.86 11.38 -3.04
N LEU A 20 -15.19 10.25 -2.43
CA LEU A 20 -14.27 9.48 -1.59
C LEU A 20 -13.11 8.89 -2.41
N GLN A 21 -13.40 8.37 -3.61
CA GLN A 21 -12.37 7.88 -4.52
C GLN A 21 -11.39 8.98 -4.88
N LYS A 22 -11.90 10.16 -5.27
CA LYS A 22 -11.08 11.33 -5.57
C LYS A 22 -10.26 11.82 -4.38
N ALA A 23 -10.79 11.74 -3.15
CA ALA A 23 -10.06 12.08 -1.93
C ALA A 23 -8.92 11.09 -1.60
N LEU A 24 -8.99 9.86 -2.12
CA LEU A 24 -7.96 8.83 -1.97
C LEU A 24 -6.96 8.79 -3.13
N GLU A 25 -7.13 9.64 -4.15
CA GLU A 25 -6.19 9.76 -5.25
C GLU A 25 -4.88 10.38 -4.79
N TRP A 26 -3.79 9.68 -5.10
CA TRP A 26 -2.44 10.19 -4.91
C TRP A 26 -1.84 10.54 -6.29
N PRO A 27 -1.17 11.69 -6.46
CA PRO A 27 -0.55 12.06 -7.72
C PRO A 27 0.58 11.08 -8.08
N ILE A 28 0.66 10.67 -9.35
CA ILE A 28 1.67 9.72 -9.83
C ILE A 28 2.36 10.33 -11.05
N PRO A 29 3.64 10.05 -11.28
CA PRO A 29 4.28 10.37 -12.55
C PRO A 29 3.58 9.66 -13.72
N ASP A 30 3.33 10.38 -14.82
CA ASP A 30 2.81 9.80 -16.07
C ASP A 30 3.82 8.91 -16.80
N GLN A 31 5.07 8.88 -16.31
CA GLN A 31 6.18 8.17 -16.94
C GLN A 31 6.56 6.91 -16.17
N GLU A 32 6.71 5.79 -16.89
CA GLU A 32 7.32 4.58 -16.32
C GLU A 32 8.81 4.78 -16.03
N ILE A 33 9.22 4.33 -14.85
CA ILE A 33 10.58 4.44 -14.39
C ILE A 33 11.32 3.19 -14.80
N THR A 34 12.33 3.35 -15.64
CA THR A 34 13.15 2.22 -16.13
C THR A 34 14.50 2.14 -15.44
N ARG A 35 14.86 3.14 -14.61
CA ARG A 35 16.18 3.24 -13.97
C ARG A 35 16.08 3.75 -12.54
N VAL A 36 16.73 3.04 -11.62
CA VAL A 36 16.79 3.39 -10.20
C VAL A 36 17.41 4.77 -9.98
N ASN A 37 18.43 5.15 -10.77
CA ASN A 37 19.09 6.43 -10.60
C ASN A 37 18.21 7.65 -10.90
N GLN A 38 17.12 7.47 -11.64
CA GLN A 38 16.12 8.52 -11.92
C GLN A 38 15.13 8.70 -10.76
N SER A 39 15.08 7.78 -9.81
CA SER A 39 14.20 7.88 -8.65
C SER A 39 14.61 9.01 -7.70
N THR A 40 13.67 9.52 -6.91
CA THR A 40 13.95 10.63 -5.99
C THR A 40 14.92 10.20 -4.89
N SER A 41 16.06 10.87 -4.83
CA SER A 41 17.10 10.65 -3.84
C SER A 41 16.87 11.51 -2.59
N PRO A 42 16.74 10.91 -1.39
CA PRO A 42 16.65 11.67 -0.15
C PRO A 42 17.97 12.40 0.19
N VAL A 43 19.11 11.93 -0.34
CA VAL A 43 20.45 12.49 -0.09
C VAL A 43 20.69 13.76 -0.91
N HIS A 44 20.11 13.85 -2.10
CA HIS A 44 20.31 14.98 -3.02
C HIS A 44 19.15 15.97 -3.04
N SER A 45 17.99 15.55 -2.54
CA SER A 45 16.86 16.45 -2.31
C SER A 45 17.18 17.42 -1.17
N THR A 46 16.68 18.65 -1.27
CA THR A 46 16.96 19.72 -0.30
C THR A 46 15.69 20.41 0.13
N PHE A 47 15.68 20.99 1.33
CA PHE A 47 14.61 21.89 1.75
C PHE A 47 15.18 23.22 2.26
N SER A 48 14.37 24.27 2.24
CA SER A 48 14.71 25.59 2.79
C SER A 48 13.50 26.26 3.41
N ILE A 49 13.69 26.97 4.52
CA ILE A 49 12.67 27.81 5.14
C ILE A 49 12.61 29.13 4.36
N VAL A 50 11.42 29.54 3.94
CA VAL A 50 11.19 30.77 3.17
C VAL A 50 11.03 31.95 4.13
N GLY A 51 11.75 33.04 3.85
CA GLY A 51 11.61 34.28 4.62
C GLY A 51 11.98 34.13 6.09
N LEU A 52 13.11 33.45 6.37
CA LEU A 52 13.56 33.18 7.73
C LEU A 52 13.70 34.50 8.51
N LYS A 53 12.95 34.61 9.61
CA LYS A 53 13.01 35.72 10.58
C LYS A 53 13.90 35.34 11.77
N GLU A 54 14.42 36.36 12.46
CA GLU A 54 15.15 36.18 13.72
C GLU A 54 14.26 35.63 14.85
N SER A 55 12.99 36.00 14.86
CA SER A 55 12.01 35.53 15.85
C SER A 55 10.62 35.38 15.23
N TYR A 56 9.80 34.55 15.88
CA TYR A 56 8.42 34.25 15.50
C TYR A 56 7.52 34.28 16.74
N LYS A 57 6.23 34.52 16.52
CA LYS A 57 5.20 34.43 17.55
C LYS A 57 4.56 33.04 17.55
N VAL A 58 4.17 32.58 18.72
CA VAL A 58 3.35 31.37 18.86
C VAL A 58 2.05 31.54 18.07
N GLY A 59 1.68 30.51 17.32
CA GLY A 59 0.54 30.52 16.39
C GLY A 59 0.87 30.95 14.96
N GLU A 60 2.05 31.52 14.70
CA GLU A 60 2.50 31.78 13.32
C GLU A 60 2.78 30.48 12.57
N LYS A 61 2.82 30.58 11.24
CA LYS A 61 3.27 29.49 10.35
C LYS A 61 4.55 29.88 9.65
N ILE A 62 5.45 28.91 9.50
CA ILE A 62 6.63 29.03 8.64
C ILE A 62 6.40 28.23 7.36
N SER A 63 6.90 28.77 6.25
CA SER A 63 6.83 28.11 4.94
C SER A 63 8.15 27.40 4.65
N VAL A 64 8.07 26.15 4.20
CA VAL A 64 9.22 25.35 3.77
C VAL A 64 9.02 24.95 2.32
N ILE A 65 10.06 25.08 1.51
CA ILE A 65 10.08 24.58 0.13
C ILE A 65 11.02 23.37 0.09
N ILE A 66 10.55 22.28 -0.50
CA ILE A 66 11.33 21.08 -0.79
C ILE A 66 11.59 21.06 -2.30
N ARG A 67 12.82 20.73 -2.69
CA ARG A 67 13.25 20.55 -4.08
C ARG A 67 13.77 19.13 -4.23
N ALA A 68 13.00 18.28 -4.90
CA ALA A 68 13.33 16.90 -5.13
C ALA A 68 14.39 16.76 -6.23
N ARG A 69 15.36 15.88 -6.01
CA ARG A 69 16.39 15.52 -6.97
C ARG A 69 16.54 14.02 -7.09
N ASP A 70 16.97 13.57 -8.26
CA ASP A 70 17.32 12.17 -8.49
C ASP A 70 18.71 11.82 -7.92
N HIS A 71 19.14 10.56 -8.10
CA HIS A 71 20.47 10.11 -7.67
C HIS A 71 21.62 10.73 -8.48
N ASP A 72 21.34 11.27 -9.67
CA ASP A 72 22.30 12.04 -10.49
C ASP A 72 22.34 13.53 -10.11
N LYS A 73 21.64 13.94 -9.03
CA LYS A 73 21.49 15.35 -8.58
C LYS A 73 20.73 16.26 -9.55
N LYS A 74 19.96 15.70 -10.48
CA LYS A 74 19.09 16.46 -11.39
C LYS A 74 17.77 16.76 -10.71
N LEU A 75 17.21 17.93 -10.99
CA LEU A 75 15.89 18.30 -10.49
C LEU A 75 14.83 17.37 -11.10
N LYS A 76 13.94 16.89 -10.24
CA LYS A 76 12.72 16.19 -10.66
C LYS A 76 11.81 17.16 -11.42
N ARG A 77 11.03 16.63 -12.36
CA ARG A 77 10.10 17.40 -13.19
C ARG A 77 8.64 17.00 -13.01
N TYR A 78 8.38 16.10 -12.06
CA TYR A 78 7.07 15.57 -11.70
C TYR A 78 6.99 15.42 -10.18
N GLY A 79 5.77 15.30 -9.68
CA GLY A 79 5.45 15.10 -8.27
C GLY A 79 5.27 13.63 -7.90
N GLY A 80 4.48 13.39 -6.85
CA GLY A 80 4.06 12.08 -6.36
C GLY A 80 4.91 11.55 -5.22
N ASP A 81 5.98 12.25 -4.82
CA ASP A 81 6.82 11.81 -3.71
C ASP A 81 6.08 11.95 -2.38
N PHE A 82 6.19 10.94 -1.53
CA PHE A 82 5.63 10.98 -0.19
C PHE A 82 6.64 11.59 0.79
N PHE A 83 6.70 12.92 0.81
CA PHE A 83 7.42 13.67 1.83
C PHE A 83 6.59 13.83 3.11
N LYS A 84 7.28 13.81 4.24
CA LYS A 84 6.77 14.25 5.53
C LYS A 84 7.65 15.36 6.07
N ALA A 85 7.02 16.45 6.50
CA ALA A 85 7.69 17.56 7.13
C ALA A 85 7.07 17.82 8.50
N LYS A 86 7.92 17.99 9.51
CA LYS A 86 7.49 18.28 10.87
C LYS A 86 8.35 19.34 11.51
N LEU A 87 7.73 20.08 12.42
CA LEU A 87 8.41 20.86 13.43
C LEU A 87 8.53 19.99 14.69
N PHE A 88 9.69 20.00 15.35
CA PHE A 88 9.85 19.29 16.62
C PHE A 88 10.74 20.04 17.60
N SER A 89 10.54 19.79 18.89
CA SER A 89 11.39 20.27 19.97
C SER A 89 11.79 19.10 20.87
N THR A 90 13.09 18.85 20.98
CA THR A 90 13.64 17.79 21.83
C THR A 90 13.39 18.07 23.30
N GLY A 91 13.54 19.34 23.73
CA GLY A 91 13.33 19.74 25.12
C GLY A 91 11.90 19.55 25.59
N LEU A 92 10.93 19.93 24.75
CA LEU A 92 9.50 19.80 25.04
C LEU A 92 8.92 18.42 24.70
N LYS A 93 9.69 17.55 24.02
CA LYS A 93 9.22 16.28 23.47
C LYS A 93 7.94 16.42 22.63
N ALA A 94 7.83 17.54 21.91
CA ALA A 94 6.67 17.91 21.13
C ALA A 94 6.99 17.92 19.63
N SER A 95 6.01 17.57 18.80
CA SER A 95 6.12 17.69 17.35
C SER A 95 4.77 17.91 16.68
N VAL A 96 4.76 18.67 15.58
CA VAL A 96 3.59 18.88 14.72
C VAL A 96 4.00 18.66 13.27
N TYR A 97 3.15 17.95 12.51
CA TYR A 97 3.33 17.77 11.07
C TYR A 97 2.69 18.91 10.30
N GLY A 98 3.34 19.31 9.21
CA GLY A 98 2.77 20.21 8.22
C GLY A 98 2.17 19.42 7.07
N GLU A 99 1.13 19.98 6.47
CA GLU A 99 0.62 19.48 5.20
C GLU A 99 1.65 19.76 4.10
N VAL A 100 1.96 18.73 3.31
CA VAL A 100 2.85 18.83 2.15
C VAL A 100 1.99 18.97 0.91
N VAL A 101 2.15 20.09 0.21
CA VAL A 101 1.49 20.38 -1.05
C VAL A 101 2.46 20.11 -2.19
N ASP A 102 2.09 19.17 -3.04
CA ASP A 102 2.82 18.83 -4.26
C ASP A 102 2.49 19.79 -5.40
N HIS A 103 3.51 20.40 -6.00
CA HIS A 103 3.36 21.30 -7.16
C HIS A 103 3.49 20.58 -8.50
N HIS A 104 3.60 19.25 -8.51
CA HIS A 104 3.64 18.37 -9.67
C HIS A 104 4.82 18.65 -10.63
N ASN A 105 5.87 19.29 -10.12
CA ASN A 105 7.03 19.72 -10.91
C ASN A 105 8.38 19.42 -10.20
N GLY A 106 8.37 18.51 -9.22
CA GLY A 106 9.53 18.20 -8.38
C GLY A 106 9.76 19.17 -7.22
N THR A 107 8.84 20.12 -7.00
CA THR A 107 8.86 21.00 -5.84
C THR A 107 7.62 20.81 -4.98
N TYR A 108 7.80 20.98 -3.68
CA TYR A 108 6.73 20.83 -2.68
C TYR A 108 6.79 22.01 -1.72
N SER A 109 5.64 22.45 -1.23
CA SER A 109 5.55 23.44 -0.16
C SER A 109 4.92 22.85 1.09
N VAL A 110 5.34 23.37 2.23
CA VAL A 110 4.83 22.95 3.53
C VAL A 110 4.59 24.18 4.38
N ALA A 111 3.44 24.24 5.03
CA ALA A 111 3.17 25.21 6.08
C ALA A 111 3.24 24.53 7.46
N LEU A 112 4.19 24.94 8.30
CA LEU A 112 4.37 24.41 9.65
C LEU A 112 3.90 25.42 10.67
N LEU A 113 2.91 25.04 11.49
CA LEU A 113 2.48 25.82 12.65
C LEU A 113 3.60 25.85 13.70
N LEU A 114 3.75 26.98 14.40
CA LEU A 114 4.60 27.16 15.57
C LEU A 114 3.74 27.17 16.85
N PRO A 115 3.42 26.01 17.45
CA PRO A 115 2.41 25.95 18.51
C PRO A 115 2.96 26.15 19.93
N TRP A 116 4.28 26.33 20.10
CA TRP A 116 4.91 26.53 21.41
C TRP A 116 6.04 27.56 21.36
N GLU A 117 6.38 28.10 22.53
CA GLU A 117 7.54 28.97 22.73
C GLU A 117 8.83 28.15 22.87
N GLY A 118 9.95 28.73 22.42
CA GLY A 118 11.29 28.16 22.56
C GLY A 118 11.84 27.58 21.25
N GLN A 119 12.94 26.84 21.37
CA GLN A 119 13.64 26.32 20.20
C GLN A 119 12.85 25.20 19.52
N ALA A 120 12.73 25.29 18.20
CA ALA A 120 12.11 24.29 17.36
C ALA A 120 12.98 24.02 16.12
N HIS A 121 12.92 22.80 15.62
CA HIS A 121 13.69 22.35 14.46
C HIS A 121 12.74 21.82 13.39
N VAL A 122 13.04 22.13 12.13
CA VAL A 122 12.34 21.57 10.98
C VAL A 122 13.03 20.26 10.57
N HIS A 123 12.25 19.21 10.39
CA HIS A 123 12.70 17.94 9.86
C HIS A 123 11.85 17.55 8.66
N VAL A 124 12.50 17.31 7.52
CA VAL A 124 11.87 16.82 6.29
C VAL A 124 12.42 15.44 5.97
N ARG A 125 11.55 14.50 5.65
CA ARG A 125 11.90 13.13 5.30
C ARG A 125 11.12 12.68 4.07
N LEU A 126 11.82 12.06 3.13
CA LEU A 126 11.19 11.27 2.07
C LEU A 126 10.86 9.90 2.63
N GLU A 127 9.58 9.54 2.71
CA GLU A 127 9.18 8.18 3.11
C GLU A 127 9.20 7.24 1.92
N HIS A 128 8.61 7.67 0.79
CA HIS A 128 8.63 6.95 -0.47
C HIS A 128 8.82 7.94 -1.62
N SER A 129 9.68 7.60 -2.56
CA SER A 129 9.75 8.32 -3.81
C SER A 129 8.48 8.08 -4.64
N SER A 130 8.17 8.98 -5.55
CA SER A 130 7.03 8.87 -6.47
C SER A 130 7.02 7.55 -7.25
N GLU A 131 8.20 7.01 -7.53
CA GLU A 131 8.39 5.71 -8.20
C GLU A 131 7.93 4.54 -7.35
N VAL A 132 8.30 4.56 -6.07
CA VAL A 132 7.84 3.58 -5.09
C VAL A 132 6.33 3.71 -4.89
N VAL A 133 5.81 4.94 -4.83
CA VAL A 133 4.37 5.18 -4.69
C VAL A 133 3.58 4.65 -5.89
N GLN A 134 4.09 4.82 -7.11
CA GLN A 134 3.51 4.24 -8.33
C GLN A 134 3.40 2.71 -8.23
N ILE A 135 4.47 2.04 -7.77
CA ILE A 135 4.50 0.58 -7.59
C ILE A 135 3.50 0.15 -6.50
N LEU A 136 3.46 0.87 -5.38
CA LEU A 136 2.51 0.58 -4.30
C LEU A 136 1.05 0.73 -4.77
N LYS A 137 0.75 1.76 -5.57
CA LYS A 137 -0.59 1.94 -6.17
C LYS A 137 -0.92 0.84 -7.16
N LYS A 138 0.00 0.47 -8.06
CA LYS A 138 -0.15 -0.67 -8.99
C LYS A 138 -0.55 -1.96 -8.27
N TYR A 139 0.08 -2.29 -7.13
CA TYR A 139 -0.25 -3.51 -6.37
C TYR A 139 -1.44 -3.36 -5.42
N ARG A 140 -1.83 -2.13 -5.06
CA ARG A 140 -3.08 -1.85 -4.36
C ARG A 140 -4.27 -2.07 -5.28
N ASP A 141 -4.15 -1.63 -6.53
CA ASP A 141 -5.24 -1.64 -7.51
C ASP A 141 -5.29 -2.96 -8.30
N SER A 142 -4.29 -3.83 -8.19
CA SER A 142 -4.28 -5.17 -8.81
C SER A 142 -4.88 -6.26 -7.92
N SER A 143 -5.43 -7.30 -8.55
CA SER A 143 -5.92 -8.51 -7.87
C SER A 143 -4.80 -9.51 -7.51
N PHE A 144 -3.56 -9.05 -7.36
CA PHE A 144 -2.43 -9.93 -7.07
C PHE A 144 -2.63 -10.66 -5.73
N PRO A 145 -2.62 -12.00 -5.69
CA PRO A 145 -2.77 -12.76 -4.46
C PRO A 145 -1.53 -12.61 -3.59
N ARG A 146 -1.58 -11.72 -2.59
CA ARG A 146 -0.45 -11.47 -1.69
C ARG A 146 -0.20 -12.61 -0.70
N SER A 147 -1.28 -13.28 -0.29
CA SER A 147 -1.26 -14.37 0.67
C SER A 147 -1.87 -15.60 0.03
N HIS A 148 -1.12 -16.69 0.08
CA HIS A 148 -1.58 -18.01 -0.28
C HIS A 148 -1.86 -18.76 1.00
N TYR A 149 -2.97 -19.49 1.05
CA TYR A 149 -3.33 -20.31 2.20
C TYR A 149 -3.12 -21.78 1.86
N SER A 150 -2.87 -22.58 2.88
CA SER A 150 -2.72 -24.03 2.74
C SER A 150 -3.92 -24.72 3.35
N GLY A 151 -4.56 -25.61 2.61
CA GLY A 151 -5.60 -26.51 3.11
C GLY A 151 -5.03 -27.88 3.42
N TYR A 152 -5.38 -28.41 4.59
CA TYR A 152 -4.90 -29.71 5.08
C TYR A 152 -6.02 -30.73 5.02
N PHE A 153 -5.84 -31.75 4.20
CA PHE A 153 -6.78 -32.83 3.99
C PHE A 153 -6.27 -34.10 4.65
N GLU A 154 -7.12 -34.79 5.40
CA GLU A 154 -6.78 -36.04 6.06
C GLU A 154 -7.86 -37.10 5.83
N GLY A 155 -7.43 -38.31 5.46
CA GLY A 155 -8.36 -39.42 5.26
C GLY A 155 -7.67 -40.77 5.14
N SER A 156 -8.47 -41.81 4.96
CA SER A 156 -7.97 -43.16 4.72
C SER A 156 -7.69 -43.39 3.24
N GLY A 157 -6.51 -43.90 2.93
CA GLY A 157 -6.15 -44.38 1.60
C GLY A 157 -6.71 -45.75 1.27
N SER A 158 -6.47 -46.19 0.03
CA SER A 158 -6.89 -47.49 -0.50
C SER A 158 -6.43 -48.70 0.34
N ASN A 159 -5.31 -48.58 1.06
CA ASN A 159 -4.76 -49.64 1.92
C ASN A 159 -5.00 -49.41 3.44
N LYS A 160 -6.03 -48.62 3.80
CA LYS A 160 -6.32 -48.19 5.20
C LYS A 160 -5.17 -47.40 5.87
N THR A 161 -4.18 -46.95 5.11
CA THR A 161 -3.15 -46.04 5.59
C THR A 161 -3.70 -44.63 5.71
N ARG A 162 -3.32 -43.89 6.75
CA ARG A 162 -3.66 -42.47 6.89
C ARG A 162 -2.89 -41.68 5.82
N ILE A 163 -3.62 -40.96 4.98
CA ILE A 163 -3.05 -40.06 3.98
C ILE A 163 -3.32 -38.62 4.44
N SER A 164 -2.31 -37.78 4.30
CA SER A 164 -2.43 -36.34 4.43
C SER A 164 -1.99 -35.69 3.12
N GLU A 165 -2.79 -34.73 2.65
CA GLU A 165 -2.47 -33.90 1.48
C GLU A 165 -2.58 -32.42 1.87
N VAL A 166 -1.61 -31.64 1.40
CA VAL A 166 -1.61 -30.18 1.55
C VAL A 166 -1.75 -29.57 0.18
N VAL A 167 -2.74 -28.71 0.01
CA VAL A 167 -3.05 -28.05 -1.26
C VAL A 167 -3.18 -26.54 -1.06
N GLU A 168 -3.02 -25.78 -2.14
CA GLU A 168 -3.21 -24.33 -2.09
C GLU A 168 -4.71 -23.99 -2.03
N CYS A 169 -5.05 -23.04 -1.17
CA CYS A 169 -6.40 -22.51 -1.00
C CYS A 169 -6.38 -20.98 -0.96
N ASN A 170 -7.51 -20.36 -1.25
CA ASN A 170 -7.74 -18.95 -0.99
C ASN A 170 -9.20 -18.65 -0.65
N LEU A 171 -9.44 -17.47 -0.10
CA LEU A 171 -10.79 -16.95 0.08
C LEU A 171 -11.41 -16.65 -1.28
N LYS A 172 -12.65 -17.09 -1.49
CA LYS A 172 -13.47 -16.68 -2.62
C LYS A 172 -13.99 -15.28 -2.34
N TRP A 173 -13.30 -14.27 -2.87
CA TRP A 173 -13.65 -12.86 -2.73
C TRP A 173 -14.23 -12.29 -4.04
N GLY A 174 -15.24 -11.42 -3.93
CA GLY A 174 -15.89 -10.77 -5.08
C GLY A 174 -16.93 -11.66 -5.80
N ALA A 175 -17.73 -11.04 -6.67
CA ALA A 175 -18.76 -11.72 -7.47
C ALA A 175 -18.17 -12.68 -8.53
N ASP A 176 -16.92 -12.45 -8.93
CA ASP A 176 -16.18 -13.21 -9.91
C ASP A 176 -15.19 -14.23 -9.30
N GLY A 177 -14.95 -14.21 -7.98
CA GLY A 177 -14.02 -15.12 -7.31
C GLY A 177 -12.60 -14.88 -7.79
N SER A 178 -11.88 -13.98 -7.10
CA SER A 178 -10.52 -13.53 -7.46
C SER A 178 -9.44 -14.62 -7.55
N TRP A 179 -9.74 -15.85 -7.14
CA TRP A 179 -8.83 -16.99 -7.22
C TRP A 179 -9.43 -18.12 -8.06
N ARG A 180 -9.13 -18.16 -9.37
CA ARG A 180 -9.52 -19.25 -10.27
C ARG A 180 -8.29 -19.90 -10.88
N LYS A 181 -7.84 -21.02 -10.32
CA LYS A 181 -6.73 -21.78 -10.88
C LYS A 181 -7.25 -23.01 -11.66
N GLY A 182 -7.47 -22.85 -12.96
CA GLY A 182 -7.87 -23.93 -13.88
C GLY A 182 -9.30 -24.47 -13.66
N ASP A 183 -9.57 -25.71 -14.13
CA ASP A 183 -10.84 -26.43 -13.97
C ASP A 183 -11.03 -26.96 -12.53
N CYS A 184 -11.24 -26.02 -11.61
CA CYS A 184 -11.15 -26.16 -10.16
C CYS A 184 -12.53 -25.91 -9.51
N CYS A 185 -12.90 -26.38 -8.30
CA CYS A 185 -12.14 -26.67 -7.08
C CYS A 185 -13.00 -27.38 -6.01
N CYS A 186 -12.41 -27.70 -4.85
CA CYS A 186 -13.16 -27.96 -3.61
C CYS A 186 -13.59 -26.62 -2.97
N GLU A 187 -14.89 -26.46 -2.66
CA GLU A 187 -15.41 -25.29 -1.93
C GLU A 187 -15.83 -25.66 -0.51
N HIS A 188 -15.39 -24.86 0.46
CA HIS A 188 -15.67 -25.05 1.87
C HIS A 188 -16.18 -23.75 2.48
N LYS A 189 -17.42 -23.75 2.95
CA LYS A 189 -17.98 -22.62 3.69
C LYS A 189 -17.61 -22.74 5.17
N ASP A 190 -16.87 -21.75 5.67
CA ASP A 190 -16.66 -21.61 7.11
C ASP A 190 -18.00 -21.22 7.75
N ILE A 191 -18.49 -22.06 8.67
CA ILE A 191 -19.82 -21.89 9.27
C ILE A 191 -19.85 -20.66 10.20
N ARG A 192 -18.72 -20.31 10.82
CA ARG A 192 -18.62 -19.21 11.80
C ARG A 192 -18.54 -17.86 11.09
N THR A 193 -17.76 -17.75 10.03
CA THR A 193 -17.56 -16.47 9.32
C THR A 193 -18.45 -16.33 8.09
N GLY A 194 -19.05 -17.43 7.61
CA GLY A 194 -19.79 -17.47 6.36
C GLY A 194 -18.92 -17.40 5.10
N THR A 195 -17.60 -17.28 5.24
CA THR A 195 -16.66 -17.14 4.12
C THR A 195 -16.51 -18.45 3.37
N VAL A 196 -16.48 -18.38 2.04
CA VAL A 196 -16.21 -19.55 1.19
C VAL A 196 -14.73 -19.61 0.88
N TRP A 197 -14.12 -20.74 1.21
CA TRP A 197 -12.76 -21.10 0.86
C TRP A 197 -12.76 -21.97 -0.37
N GLN A 198 -11.87 -21.65 -1.31
CA GLN A 198 -11.67 -22.42 -2.51
C GLN A 198 -10.28 -23.04 -2.45
N CYS A 199 -10.21 -24.36 -2.62
CA CYS A 199 -8.97 -25.14 -2.55
C CYS A 199 -8.76 -25.95 -3.82
N GLU A 200 -7.51 -26.11 -4.24
CA GLU A 200 -7.17 -27.08 -5.28
C GLU A 200 -7.65 -28.48 -4.87
N ARG A 201 -8.08 -29.29 -5.84
CA ARG A 201 -8.54 -30.65 -5.55
C ARG A 201 -7.36 -31.52 -5.13
N PRO A 202 -7.39 -32.18 -3.95
CA PRO A 202 -6.36 -33.15 -3.57
C PRO A 202 -6.26 -34.27 -4.61
N LYS A 203 -5.07 -34.86 -4.77
CA LYS A 203 -4.84 -35.89 -5.80
C LYS A 203 -5.46 -37.23 -5.40
N LYS A 204 -5.52 -37.54 -4.10
CA LYS A 204 -5.97 -38.84 -3.58
C LYS A 204 -7.21 -38.73 -2.71
N LEU A 205 -7.35 -37.64 -1.96
CA LEU A 205 -8.44 -37.39 -1.03
C LEU A 205 -9.60 -36.64 -1.70
N SER A 206 -10.80 -36.89 -1.22
CA SER A 206 -12.01 -36.16 -1.62
C SER A 206 -12.09 -34.81 -0.91
N CYS A 207 -12.87 -33.88 -1.47
CA CYS A 207 -13.01 -32.52 -0.93
C CYS A 207 -13.54 -32.50 0.52
N ASP A 208 -14.42 -33.41 0.91
CA ASP A 208 -14.99 -33.48 2.27
C ASP A 208 -13.96 -33.80 3.37
N LYS A 209 -12.70 -34.07 3.01
CA LYS A 209 -11.60 -34.39 3.94
C LYS A 209 -10.80 -33.18 4.41
N LEU A 210 -11.23 -31.95 4.12
CA LEU A 210 -10.60 -30.76 4.67
C LEU A 210 -10.75 -30.74 6.20
N VAL A 211 -9.63 -30.65 6.92
CA VAL A 211 -9.59 -30.59 8.39
C VAL A 211 -9.46 -29.15 8.86
N HIS A 212 -8.51 -28.42 8.28
CA HIS A 212 -8.27 -27.02 8.60
C HIS A 212 -7.49 -26.34 7.46
N HIS A 213 -7.40 -25.02 7.53
CA HIS A 213 -6.52 -24.21 6.70
C HIS A 213 -5.55 -23.42 7.58
N SER A 214 -4.40 -23.04 7.03
CA SER A 214 -3.44 -22.17 7.69
C SER A 214 -2.87 -21.16 6.70
N ARG A 215 -2.18 -20.14 7.23
CA ARG A 215 -1.44 -19.21 6.40
C ARG A 215 -0.30 -19.98 5.72
N GLY A 216 -0.28 -19.95 4.39
CA GLY A 216 0.79 -20.50 3.57
C GLY A 216 1.85 -19.45 3.27
N ARG A 217 2.30 -19.41 2.00
CA ARG A 217 3.34 -18.49 1.56
C ARG A 217 2.81 -17.06 1.37
N LEU A 218 3.67 -16.10 1.68
CA LEU A 218 3.55 -14.72 1.20
C LEU A 218 4.30 -14.64 -0.13
N GLU A 219 3.64 -14.14 -1.16
CA GLU A 219 4.31 -13.87 -2.44
C GLU A 219 4.71 -12.40 -2.48
N ASN A 220 6.00 -12.14 -2.73
CA ASN A 220 6.46 -10.78 -2.94
C ASN A 220 6.01 -10.36 -4.35
N PRO A 221 5.11 -9.37 -4.50
CA PRO A 221 4.66 -8.94 -5.81
C PRO A 221 5.78 -8.26 -6.61
N LEU A 222 6.83 -7.77 -5.94
CA LEU A 222 7.85 -6.94 -6.57
C LEU A 222 8.78 -7.75 -7.47
N ASN A 223 8.95 -7.30 -8.71
CA ASN A 223 10.00 -7.83 -9.58
C ASN A 223 11.41 -7.38 -9.13
N PRO A 224 12.51 -7.99 -9.63
CA PRO A 224 13.87 -7.67 -9.19
C PRO A 224 14.29 -6.21 -9.40
N PHE A 225 13.72 -5.51 -10.37
CA PHE A 225 13.97 -4.08 -10.58
C PHE A 225 13.19 -3.23 -9.55
N GLU A 226 11.91 -3.51 -9.36
CA GLU A 226 11.06 -2.84 -8.38
C GLU A 226 11.67 -2.96 -6.97
N GLN A 227 12.19 -4.13 -6.60
CA GLN A 227 12.84 -4.33 -5.29
C GLN A 227 14.00 -3.36 -5.03
N GLN A 228 14.76 -2.97 -6.06
CA GLN A 228 15.87 -2.02 -5.93
C GLN A 228 15.41 -0.61 -5.58
N LEU A 229 14.17 -0.23 -5.94
CA LEU A 229 13.61 1.08 -5.58
C LEU A 229 13.21 1.15 -4.09
N PHE A 230 13.01 -0.01 -3.44
CA PHE A 230 12.69 -0.08 -2.01
C PHE A 230 13.94 -0.20 -1.13
N THR A 231 15.10 -0.53 -1.71
CA THR A 231 16.37 -0.56 -0.99
C THR A 231 16.93 0.85 -0.82
N LYS A 232 17.18 1.23 0.43
CA LYS A 232 17.72 2.54 0.82
C LYS A 232 19.21 2.67 0.55
#